data_AF-A0A966WRK3-F1
#
_entry.id   AF-A0A966WRK3-F1
#
_cell.length_a   1.000
_cell.length_b   1.000
_cell.length_c   1.000
_cell.angle_alpha   90.00
_cell.angle_beta   90.00
_cell.angle_gamma   90.00
#
_symmetry.space_group_name_H-M   'P 1'
#
loop_
_entity.id
_entity.type
_entity.pdbx_description
1 polymer ?
#
loop_
_entity_poly.entity_id
_entity_poly.type
_entity_poly.pdbx_seq_one_letter_code
_entity_poly.pdbx_strand_id
1 'polypeptide(L)'
;MNSPIDVTEAVLARFRRIAFFEAVDMLGHSAEPPMLRFRAAATLGFPAHDIASVQWEAGLEEGRRLTLTVPFLGLYGPASPLANFYTERLLNGDPAGQNLRDFLDIFNHVAIGLLLRV
;
A
#
# COMPACT_ATOMS: atom_id res chain seq x y z
N MET A 1 29.20 2.89 2.81
CA MET A 1 28.32 1.78 3.23
C MET A 1 27.12 2.40 3.92
N ASN A 2 26.09 2.76 3.15
CA ASN A 2 24.83 3.29 3.71
C ASN A 2 23.93 2.12 4.08
N SER A 3 23.46 2.14 5.32
CA SER A 3 22.71 1.05 5.96
C SER A 3 21.29 0.95 5.36
N PRO A 4 20.71 -0.26 5.20
CA PRO A 4 19.38 -0.49 4.59
C PRO A 4 18.19 0.22 5.27
N ILE A 5 18.39 0.74 6.47
CA ILE A 5 17.40 1.50 7.26
C ILE A 5 17.14 2.90 6.67
N ASP A 6 18.14 3.53 6.04
CA ASP A 6 18.09 4.95 5.67
C ASP A 6 17.08 5.25 4.53
N VAL A 7 17.07 4.42 3.47
CA VAL A 7 16.18 4.63 2.32
C VAL A 7 14.72 4.37 2.67
N THR A 8 14.44 3.34 3.47
CA THR A 8 13.07 3.03 3.87
C THR A 8 12.52 4.07 4.85
N GLU A 9 13.36 4.59 5.76
CA GLU A 9 12.99 5.73 6.60
C GLU A 9 12.75 7.01 5.77
N ALA A 10 13.55 7.25 4.73
CA ALA A 10 13.33 8.37 3.83
C ALA A 10 11.96 8.29 3.13
N VAL A 11 11.54 7.11 2.69
CA VAL A 11 10.20 6.87 2.12
C VAL A 11 9.12 7.08 3.18
N LEU A 12 9.29 6.53 4.39
CA LEU A 12 8.36 6.74 5.51
C LEU A 12 8.21 8.21 5.90
N ALA A 13 9.27 9.01 5.82
CA ALA A 13 9.25 10.44 6.14
C ALA A 13 8.70 11.31 4.99
N ARG A 14 8.72 10.82 3.74
CA ARG A 14 8.46 11.62 2.54
C ARG A 14 7.35 11.09 1.64
N PHE A 15 6.67 10.00 1.97
CA PHE A 15 5.66 9.36 1.11
C PHE A 15 4.57 10.32 0.58
N ARG A 16 4.27 11.40 1.31
CA ARG A 16 3.32 12.45 0.88
C ARG A 16 3.85 13.40 -0.19
N ARG A 17 5.12 13.31 -0.59
CA ARG A 17 5.79 14.22 -1.53
C ARG A 17 6.47 13.51 -2.70
N ILE A 18 6.47 12.18 -2.70
CA ILE A 18 7.09 11.37 -3.75
C ILE A 18 6.00 10.64 -4.53
N ALA A 19 6.24 10.43 -5.82
CA ALA A 19 5.34 9.66 -6.65
C ALA A 19 5.40 8.17 -6.27
N PHE A 20 4.34 7.42 -6.56
CA PHE A 20 4.31 5.97 -6.27
C PHE A 20 5.46 5.20 -6.92
N PHE A 21 5.68 5.42 -8.22
CA PHE A 21 6.74 4.73 -8.96
C PHE A 21 8.14 5.08 -8.44
N GLU A 22 8.37 6.35 -8.09
CA GLU A 22 9.63 6.81 -7.50
C GLU A 22 9.88 6.11 -6.15
N ALA A 23 8.86 6.01 -5.29
CA ALA A 23 8.99 5.33 -4.01
C ALA A 23 9.34 3.84 -4.17
N VAL A 24 8.69 3.15 -5.12
CA VAL A 24 8.97 1.74 -5.41
C VAL A 24 10.38 1.56 -5.95
N ASP A 25 10.83 2.44 -6.84
CA ASP A 25 12.17 2.42 -7.41
C ASP A 25 13.24 2.62 -6.33
N MET A 26 13.05 3.60 -5.43
CA MET A 26 13.94 3.83 -4.29
C MET A 26 14.02 2.60 -3.37
N LEU A 27 12.89 1.96 -3.06
CA LEU A 27 12.85 0.76 -2.22
C LEU A 27 13.55 -0.44 -2.89
N GLY A 28 13.40 -0.59 -4.21
CA GLY A 28 14.06 -1.63 -5.00
C GLY A 28 15.58 -1.48 -5.08
N HIS A 29 16.10 -0.25 -5.06
CA HIS A 29 17.53 0.04 -5.07
C HIS A 29 18.19 0.06 -3.68
N SER A 30 17.43 -0.20 -2.61
CA SER A 30 18.01 -0.30 -1.27
C SER A 30 18.92 -1.52 -1.15
N ALA A 31 19.90 -1.46 -0.23
CA ALA A 31 20.87 -2.54 -0.04
C ALA A 31 20.21 -3.89 0.34
N GLU A 32 19.08 -3.83 1.04
CA GLU A 32 18.22 -4.98 1.35
C GLU A 32 16.77 -4.62 1.01
N PRO A 33 16.30 -4.90 -0.23
CA PRO A 33 14.96 -4.51 -0.65
C PRO A 33 13.88 -5.25 0.16
N PRO A 34 12.90 -4.54 0.74
CA PRO A 34 11.82 -5.18 1.46
C PRO A 34 10.87 -5.91 0.50
N MET A 35 10.22 -6.96 0.99
CA MET A 35 9.04 -7.52 0.33
C MET A 35 7.90 -6.50 0.38
N LEU A 36 7.53 -5.98 -0.79
CA LEU A 36 6.42 -5.04 -0.90
C LEU A 36 5.08 -5.78 -0.91
N ARG A 37 4.20 -5.40 0.01
CA ARG A 37 2.77 -5.69 -0.05
C ARG A 37 2.05 -4.43 -0.50
N PHE A 38 1.13 -4.56 -1.43
CA PHE A 38 0.32 -3.43 -1.89
C PHE A 38 -1.11 -3.58 -1.39
N ARG A 39 -1.70 -2.47 -0.94
CA ARG A 39 -3.08 -2.38 -0.49
C ARG A 39 -3.75 -1.14 -1.07
N ALA A 40 -5.07 -1.20 -1.19
CA ALA A 40 -5.85 -0.03 -1.54
C ALA A 40 -6.19 0.80 -0.28
N ALA A 41 -6.35 2.11 -0.43
CA ALA A 41 -6.82 2.97 0.65
C ALA A 41 -8.35 2.83 0.81
N ALA A 42 -8.79 2.31 1.97
CA ALA A 42 -10.21 2.31 2.30
C ALA A 42 -10.63 3.71 2.76
N THR A 43 -11.07 4.52 1.82
CA THR A 43 -11.54 5.88 2.03
C THR A 43 -12.59 6.23 0.97
N LEU A 44 -13.53 7.10 1.32
CA LEU A 44 -14.47 7.69 0.35
C LEU A 44 -13.97 9.04 -0.20
N GLY A 45 -12.91 9.59 0.38
CA GLY A 45 -12.26 10.82 -0.09
C GLY A 45 -11.08 10.52 -1.01
N PHE A 46 -10.75 11.47 -1.89
CA PHE A 46 -9.57 11.40 -2.76
C PHE A 46 -8.36 12.01 -2.05
N PRO A 47 -7.33 11.23 -1.68
CA PRO A 47 -6.10 11.77 -1.10
C PRO A 47 -5.31 12.56 -2.15
N ALA A 48 -4.62 13.61 -1.70
CA ALA A 48 -3.81 14.48 -2.57
C ALA A 48 -2.48 13.85 -3.01
N HIS A 49 -2.21 12.60 -2.64
CA HIS A 49 -0.92 11.92 -2.82
C HIS A 49 -1.12 10.49 -3.31
N ASP A 50 -0.18 10.01 -4.11
CA ASP A 50 -0.21 8.66 -4.68
C ASP A 50 -0.04 7.55 -3.63
N ILE A 51 0.58 7.88 -2.49
CA ILE A 51 0.77 6.95 -1.37
C ILE A 51 -0.01 7.48 -0.16
N ALA A 52 -0.95 6.69 0.33
CA ALA A 52 -1.75 7.00 1.50
C ALA A 52 -1.04 6.62 2.82
N SER A 53 -0.29 5.50 2.83
CA SER A 53 0.54 5.12 3.96
C SER A 53 1.64 4.14 3.57
N VAL A 54 2.68 4.09 4.40
CA VAL A 54 3.79 3.14 4.33
C VAL A 54 3.98 2.56 5.72
N GLN A 55 3.92 1.25 5.87
CA GLN A 55 3.94 0.59 7.19
C GLN A 55 4.74 -0.72 7.15
N TRP A 56 5.64 -0.89 8.11
CA TRP A 56 6.27 -2.20 8.36
C TRP A 56 5.25 -3.17 8.98
N GLU A 57 5.19 -4.40 8.48
CA GLU A 57 4.41 -5.45 9.13
C GLU A 57 5.14 -5.94 10.39
N ALA A 58 4.53 -5.72 11.55
CA ALA A 58 5.06 -6.18 12.84
C ALA A 58 4.87 -7.71 13.00
N GLY A 59 5.81 -8.37 13.67
CA GLY A 59 5.68 -9.79 14.04
C GLY A 59 6.16 -10.80 13.00
N LEU A 60 6.82 -10.35 11.92
CA LEU A 60 7.59 -11.23 11.04
C LEU A 60 9.04 -11.27 11.53
N GLU A 61 9.61 -12.47 11.66
CA GLU A 61 10.95 -12.76 12.21
C GLU A 61 12.08 -11.91 11.62
N GLU A 62 11.91 -11.37 10.40
CA GLU A 62 12.91 -10.55 9.72
C GLU A 62 12.49 -9.09 9.51
N GLY A 63 11.26 -8.69 9.87
CA GLY A 63 10.80 -7.30 9.66
C GLY A 63 10.87 -6.82 8.20
N ARG A 64 10.95 -7.72 7.22
CA ARG A 64 11.24 -7.40 5.81
C ARG A 64 10.03 -7.08 4.95
N ARG A 65 8.81 -7.09 5.49
CA ARG A 65 7.61 -6.79 4.70
C ARG A 65 7.12 -5.36 4.94
N LEU A 66 7.07 -4.59 3.87
CA LEU A 66 6.59 -3.22 3.86
C LEU A 66 5.25 -3.15 3.11
N THR A 67 4.21 -2.67 3.78
CA THR A 67 2.91 -2.42 3.18
C THR A 67 2.85 -0.99 2.65
N LEU A 68 2.61 -0.87 1.35
CA LEU A 68 2.32 0.39 0.66
C LEU A 68 0.80 0.46 0.37
N THR A 69 0.16 1.49 0.91
CA THR A 69 -1.26 1.76 0.66
C THR A 69 -1.42 2.86 -0.37
N VAL A 70 -2.14 2.59 -1.45
CA VAL A 70 -2.35 3.55 -2.55
C VAL A 70 -3.85 3.86 -2.72
N PRO A 71 -4.24 5.11 -3.04
CA PRO A 71 -5.65 5.45 -3.21
C PRO A 71 -6.14 5.43 -4.66
N PHE A 72 -5.23 5.38 -5.63
CA PHE A 72 -5.56 5.54 -7.05
C PHE A 72 -5.91 4.22 -7.76
N LEU A 73 -5.76 3.07 -7.10
CA LEU A 73 -6.08 1.76 -7.65
C LEU A 73 -6.50 0.78 -6.56
N GLY A 74 -7.62 0.09 -6.77
CA GLY A 74 -8.11 -0.96 -5.88
C GLY A 74 -9.55 -1.37 -6.12
N LEU A 75 -9.97 -2.50 -5.57
CA LEU A 75 -11.37 -2.97 -5.55
C LEU A 75 -12.22 -2.34 -4.44
N TYR A 76 -11.64 -1.44 -3.66
CA TYR A 76 -12.32 -0.60 -2.69
C TYR A 76 -11.56 0.73 -2.59
N GLY A 77 -12.20 1.74 -2.02
CA GLY A 77 -11.67 3.10 -2.03
C GLY A 77 -12.20 3.94 -3.21
N PRO A 78 -11.59 5.11 -3.46
CA PRO A 78 -12.15 6.13 -4.35
C PRO A 78 -11.96 5.79 -5.85
N ALA A 79 -11.01 4.92 -6.18
CA ALA A 79 -10.78 4.41 -7.53
C ALA A 79 -11.45 3.04 -7.80
N SER A 80 -12.35 2.60 -6.91
CA SER A 80 -12.97 1.28 -7.02
C SER A 80 -13.98 1.19 -8.15
N PRO A 81 -13.96 0.11 -8.96
CA PRO A 81 -15.04 -0.21 -9.89
C PRO A 81 -16.25 -0.85 -9.19
N LEU A 82 -16.12 -1.28 -7.92
CA LEU A 82 -17.20 -1.88 -7.16
C LEU A 82 -18.12 -0.81 -6.55
N ALA A 83 -19.32 -1.22 -6.14
CA ALA A 83 -20.25 -0.31 -5.47
C ALA A 83 -19.68 0.26 -4.16
N ASN A 84 -19.99 1.52 -3.86
CA ASN A 84 -19.50 2.24 -2.67
C ASN A 84 -19.81 1.50 -1.35
N PHE A 85 -20.90 0.74 -1.29
CA PHE A 85 -21.27 -0.08 -0.14
C PHE A 85 -20.15 -1.03 0.33
N TYR A 86 -19.31 -1.54 -0.59
CA TYR A 86 -18.16 -2.36 -0.22
C TYR A 86 -17.15 -1.54 0.59
N THR A 87 -16.79 -0.35 0.10
CA THR A 87 -15.87 0.57 0.80
C THR A 87 -16.45 1.03 2.14
N GLU A 88 -17.74 1.36 2.20
CA GLU A 88 -18.44 1.73 3.44
C GLU A 88 -18.39 0.61 4.48
N ARG A 89 -18.63 -0.63 4.06
CA ARG A 89 -18.52 -1.79 4.94
C ARG A 89 -17.11 -1.98 5.50
N LEU A 90 -16.07 -1.72 4.70
CA LEU A 90 -14.68 -1.73 5.15
C LEU A 90 -14.37 -0.61 6.14
N LEU A 91 -15.04 0.54 6.03
CA LEU A 91 -14.91 1.69 6.93
C LEU A 91 -15.62 1.48 8.27
N ASN A 92 -16.72 0.72 8.28
CA ASN A 92 -17.46 0.39 9.50
C ASN A 92 -16.66 -0.49 10.48
N GLY A 93 -15.60 -1.15 10.00
CA GLY A 93 -14.65 -1.89 10.85
C GLY A 93 -15.21 -3.16 11.48
N ASP A 94 -16.29 -3.72 10.94
CA ASP A 94 -16.81 -5.00 11.40
C ASP A 94 -15.86 -6.16 11.02
N PRO A 95 -15.84 -7.28 11.77
CA PRO A 95 -14.97 -8.41 11.46
C PRO A 95 -15.18 -8.96 10.04
N ALA A 96 -16.42 -8.88 9.55
CA ALA A 96 -16.78 -9.32 8.22
C ALA A 96 -16.21 -8.39 7.12
N GLY A 97 -16.07 -7.10 7.38
CA GLY A 97 -15.41 -6.11 6.53
C GLY A 97 -13.90 -6.28 6.51
N GLN A 98 -13.29 -6.68 7.63
CA GLN A 98 -11.86 -7.00 7.67
C GLN A 98 -11.54 -8.24 6.83
N ASN A 99 -12.32 -9.32 6.95
CA ASN A 99 -12.16 -10.52 6.11
C ASN A 99 -12.34 -10.20 4.63
N LEU A 100 -13.33 -9.35 4.30
CA LEU A 100 -13.56 -8.88 2.93
C LEU A 100 -12.38 -8.05 2.43
N ARG A 101 -11.82 -7.16 3.24
CA ARG A 101 -10.63 -6.37 2.90
C ARG A 101 -9.46 -7.29 2.56
N ASP A 102 -9.15 -8.25 3.42
CA ASP A 102 -8.02 -9.14 3.22
C ASP A 102 -8.20 -10.01 1.95
N PHE A 103 -9.44 -10.42 1.65
CA PHE A 103 -9.76 -11.08 0.39
C PHE A 103 -9.55 -10.17 -0.84
N LEU A 104 -10.09 -8.94 -0.81
CA LEU A 104 -9.93 -7.99 -1.92
C LEU A 104 -8.47 -7.57 -2.11
N ASP A 105 -7.69 -7.53 -1.03
CA ASP A 105 -6.26 -7.18 -1.06
C ASP A 105 -5.41 -8.19 -1.82
N ILE A 106 -5.84 -9.45 -1.95
CA ILE A 106 -5.17 -10.42 -2.82
C ILE A 106 -5.17 -9.91 -4.26
N PHE A 107 -6.31 -9.42 -4.74
CA PHE A 107 -6.45 -8.87 -6.09
C PHE A 107 -5.77 -7.51 -6.22
N ASN A 108 -5.93 -6.64 -5.23
CA ASN A 108 -5.27 -5.33 -5.23
C ASN A 108 -3.75 -5.49 -5.33
N HIS A 109 -3.18 -6.42 -4.56
CA HIS A 109 -1.74 -6.68 -4.59
C HIS A 109 -1.26 -7.09 -5.98
N VAL A 110 -1.99 -7.98 -6.64
CA VAL A 110 -1.66 -8.42 -8.01
C VAL A 110 -1.84 -7.27 -9.02
N ALA A 111 -2.95 -6.55 -8.97
CA ALA A 111 -3.24 -5.45 -9.89
C ALA A 111 -2.19 -4.33 -9.81
N ILE A 112 -1.83 -3.90 -8.60
CA ILE A 112 -0.79 -2.88 -8.39
C ILE A 112 0.58 -3.42 -8.81
N GLY A 113 0.87 -4.69 -8.52
CA GLY A 113 2.10 -5.34 -8.96
C GLY A 113 2.21 -5.50 -10.48
N LEU A 114 1.09 -5.57 -11.21
CA LEU A 114 1.07 -5.56 -12.68
C LEU A 114 1.32 -4.16 -13.24
N LEU A 115 0.79 -3.11 -12.60
CA LEU A 115 1.04 -1.73 -13.00
C LEU A 115 2.54 -1.37 -13.03
N LEU A 116 3.34 -1.98 -12.15
CA LEU A 116 4.80 -1.79 -12.09
C LEU A 116 5.57 -2.49 -13.23
N ARG A 117 4.91 -3.34 -14.02
CA ARG A 117 5.55 -4.13 -15.09
C ARG A 117 5.28 -3.60 -16.49
N VAL A 118 4.41 -2.60 -16.62
CA VAL A 118 4.02 -1.97 -17.89
C VAL A 118 4.89 -0.75 -18.11
#